data_AF-R7PZF5-F1
#
_entry.id   AF-R7PZF5-F1
#
_cell.length_a   1.000
_cell.length_b   1.000
_cell.length_c   1.000
_cell.angle_alpha   90.00
_cell.angle_beta   90.00
_cell.angle_gamma   90.00
#
_symmetry.space_group_name_H-M   'P 1'
#
loop_
_entity.id
_entity.type
_entity.pdbx_description
1 polymer ?
#
loop_
_entity_poly.entity_id
_entity_poly.type
_entity_poly.pdbx_seq_one_letter_code
_entity_poly.pdbx_strand_id
1 'polypeptide(L)' 'MLNTSQLVEMIEGGQSVLLIFGIGPHGTPKEIHGISEYDYEVTGGCYSLETCTALGSVCGKLDCRLNPD' A
#
# COMPACT_ATOMS: atom_id res chain seq x y z
N MET A 1 -10.58 1.90 2.39
CA MET A 1 -9.42 0.99 2.31
C MET A 1 -9.41 0.39 0.91
N LEU A 2 -8.34 0.61 0.16
CA LEU A 2 -8.10 0.01 -1.15
C LEU A 2 -7.48 -1.37 -0.97
N ASN A 3 -7.84 -2.30 -1.85
CA ASN A 3 -7.11 -3.54 -2.04
C ASN A 3 -6.13 -3.43 -3.24
N THR A 4 -5.31 -4.46 -3.46
CA THR A 4 -4.29 -4.45 -4.51
C THR A 4 -4.88 -4.24 -5.91
N SER A 5 -6.00 -4.87 -6.24
CA SER A 5 -6.59 -4.74 -7.58
C SER A 5 -7.03 -3.32 -7.87
N GLN A 6 -7.69 -2.66 -6.90
CA GLN A 6 -8.12 -1.28 -7.07
C GLN A 6 -6.93 -0.32 -7.20
N LEU A 7 -5.87 -0.54 -6.44
CA LEU A 7 -4.64 0.24 -6.55
C LEU A 7 -3.96 0.05 -7.92
N VAL A 8 -3.95 -1.18 -8.45
CA VAL A 8 -3.42 -1.48 -9.78
C VAL A 8 -4.23 -0.80 -10.88
N GLU A 9 -5.57 -0.86 -10.82
CA GLU A 9 -6.45 -0.19 -11.78
C GLU A 9 -6.17 1.33 -11.84
N MET A 10 -5.91 1.97 -10.69
CA MET A 10 -5.53 3.38 -10.64
C MET A 10 -4.20 3.65 -11.38
N ILE A 11 -3.20 2.81 -11.13
CA ILE A 11 -1.87 2.93 -11.75
C ILE A 11 -1.96 2.70 -13.27
N GLU A 12 -2.67 1.66 -13.71
CA GLU A 12 -2.89 1.35 -15.12
C GLU A 12 -3.72 2.45 -15.83
N GLY A 13 -4.61 3.11 -15.09
CA GLY A 13 -5.33 4.32 -15.52
C GLY A 13 -4.45 5.57 -15.69
N GLY A 14 -3.15 5.47 -15.42
CA GLY A 14 -2.17 6.56 -15.56
C GLY A 14 -2.02 7.45 -14.33
N GLN A 15 -2.61 7.08 -13.18
CA GLN A 15 -2.46 7.85 -11.96
C GLN A 15 -1.09 7.59 -11.32
N SER A 16 -0.41 8.67 -10.90
CA SER A 16 0.79 8.56 -10.06
C SER A 16 0.38 8.33 -8.61
N VAL A 17 0.98 7.32 -7.95
CA VAL A 17 0.68 6.98 -6.56
C VAL A 17 1.92 7.17 -5.70
N LEU A 18 1.74 7.80 -4.53
CA LEU A 18 2.72 7.86 -3.46
C LEU A 18 2.26 6.95 -2.31
N LEU A 19 3.05 5.90 -2.03
CA LEU A 19 2.81 5.04 -0.88
C LEU A 19 3.57 5.57 0.33
N ILE A 20 2.88 5.73 1.45
CA ILE A 20 3.46 6.20 2.71
C ILE A 20 3.45 5.04 3.70
N PHE A 21 4.61 4.73 4.26
CA PHE A 21 4.78 3.67 5.25
C PHE A 21 5.11 4.27 6.61
N GLY A 22 4.42 3.78 7.64
CA GLY A 22 4.72 4.09 9.03
C GLY A 22 5.98 3.38 9.51
N ILE A 23 6.71 4.03 10.43
CA ILE A 23 7.93 3.45 11.01
C ILE A 23 7.59 2.79 12.34
N GLY A 24 7.83 1.48 12.42
CA GLY A 24 7.70 0.72 13.65
C GLY A 24 6.26 0.63 14.19
N PRO A 25 6.09 0.35 15.49
CA PRO A 25 4.78 0.01 16.07
C PRO A 25 3.81 1.19 16.11
N HIS A 26 4.29 2.42 15.91
CA HIS A 26 3.46 3.63 15.97
C HIS A 26 2.79 3.97 14.63
N GLY A 27 3.16 3.29 13.54
CA GLY A 27 2.58 3.54 12.22
C GLY A 27 2.89 4.93 11.67
N THR A 28 1.97 5.47 10.87
CA THR A 28 2.08 6.82 10.30
C THR A 28 1.62 7.88 11.31
N PRO A 29 2.23 9.08 11.32
CA PRO A 29 1.74 10.20 12.12
C PRO A 29 0.31 10.59 11.75
N LYS A 30 -0.48 11.11 12.71
CA LYS A 30 -1.89 11.46 12.50
C LYS A 30 -2.08 12.53 11.42
N GLU A 31 -1.10 13.41 11.28
CA GLU A 31 -1.09 14.49 10.29
C GLU A 31 -1.09 13.92 8.85
N ILE A 32 -0.46 12.74 8.65
CA ILE A 32 -0.43 12.06 7.35
C ILE A 32 -1.80 11.49 6.98
N HIS A 33 -2.58 11.04 7.97
CA HIS A 33 -3.90 10.43 7.73
C HIS A 33 -4.90 11.45 7.13
N GLY A 34 -4.70 12.74 7.38
CA GLY A 34 -5.52 13.80 6.78
C GLY A 34 -5.11 14.19 5.36
N ILE A 35 -3.94 13.74 4.89
CA ILE A 35 -3.39 14.06 3.57
C ILE A 35 -3.54 12.85 2.63
N SER A 36 -3.54 11.63 3.15
CA SER A 36 -3.79 10.42 2.38
C SER A 36 -5.25 10.36 1.91
N GLU A 37 -5.45 10.26 0.60
CA GLU A 37 -6.79 10.05 0.02
C GLU A 37 -7.31 8.62 0.24
N TYR A 38 -6.39 7.66 0.39
CA TYR A 38 -6.70 6.25 0.53
C TYR A 38 -5.77 5.53 1.51
N ASP A 39 -6.34 4.64 2.33
CA ASP A 39 -5.60 3.62 3.07
C ASP A 39 -5.48 2.35 2.22
N TYR A 40 -4.27 1.86 1.98
CA TYR A 40 -4.04 0.61 1.24
C TYR A 40 -3.77 -0.57 2.20
N GLU A 41 -4.42 -1.70 1.94
CA GLU A 41 -4.32 -2.92 2.73
C GLU A 41 -3.80 -4.08 1.86
N VAL A 42 -2.64 -4.63 2.21
CA VAL A 42 -1.94 -5.64 1.40
C VAL A 42 -2.22 -7.09 1.81
N THR A 43 -2.63 -7.31 3.06
CA THR A 43 -2.67 -8.64 3.69
C THR A 43 -3.95 -9.41 3.39
N GLY A 44 -5.05 -8.73 3.04
CA GLY A 44 -6.38 -9.31 2.85
C GLY A 44 -7.12 -9.61 4.16
N GLY A 45 -6.50 -9.35 5.31
CA GLY A 45 -7.04 -9.63 6.64
C GLY A 45 -6.80 -8.53 7.68
N CYS A 46 -6.33 -7.35 7.25
CA CYS A 46 -5.99 -6.23 8.13
C CYS A 46 -4.94 -6.60 9.20
N TYR A 47 -3.96 -7.44 8.86
CA TYR A 47 -2.89 -7.81 9.77
C TYR A 47 -1.82 -6.73 9.85
N SER A 48 -1.32 -6.49 11.06
CA SER A 48 -0.14 -5.64 11.25
C SER A 48 1.11 -6.39 10.82
N LEU A 49 1.92 -5.74 10.00
CA LEU A 49 3.24 -6.22 9.60
C LEU A 49 4.32 -5.34 10.21
N GLU A 50 5.51 -5.91 10.41
CA GLU A 50 6.71 -5.09 10.62
C GLU A 50 6.99 -4.26 9.35
N THR A 51 7.54 -3.05 9.49
CA THR A 51 7.66 -2.07 8.39
C THR A 51 8.40 -2.63 7.16
N CYS A 52 9.51 -3.34 7.34
CA CYS A 52 10.26 -3.95 6.23
C CYS A 52 9.45 -5.07 5.56
N THR A 53 8.71 -5.85 6.36
CA THR A 53 7.80 -6.89 5.84
C THR A 53 6.65 -6.29 5.05
N ALA A 54 6.09 -5.17 5.51
CA ALA A 54 5.05 -4.44 4.79
C ALA A 54 5.57 -3.91 3.44
N LEU A 55 6.74 -3.26 3.45
CA LEU A 55 7.39 -2.76 2.23
C LEU A 55 7.59 -3.88 1.20
N GLY A 56 8.19 -4.99 1.60
CA GLY A 56 8.41 -6.13 0.71
C GLY A 56 7.11 -6.73 0.17
N SER A 57 6.12 -6.91 1.04
CA SER A 57 4.81 -7.48 0.67
C SER A 57 4.08 -6.58 -0.33
N VAL A 58 4.10 -5.26 -0.12
CA VAL A 58 3.47 -4.28 -1.02
C VAL A 58 4.16 -4.29 -2.38
N CYS A 59 5.49 -4.16 -2.41
CA CYS A 59 6.25 -4.15 -3.67
C CYS A 59 6.04 -5.45 -4.46
N GLY A 60 6.22 -6.61 -3.82
CA GLY A 60 6.06 -7.90 -4.50
C GLY A 60 4.65 -8.14 -5.01
N LYS A 61 3.62 -7.76 -4.25
CA LYS A 61 2.23 -7.95 -4.65
C LYS A 61 1.80 -7.01 -5.77
N LEU A 62 2.36 -5.79 -5.83
CA LEU A 62 2.18 -4.89 -6.97
C LEU A 62 2.91 -5.40 -8.21
N ASP A 63 4.16 -5.86 -8.07
CA ASP A 63 4.95 -6.40 -9.17
C ASP A 63 4.25 -7.60 -9.84
N CYS A 64 3.79 -8.59 -9.06
CA CYS A 64 3.04 -9.73 -9.60
C CYS A 64 1.75 -9.37 -10.33
N ARG A 65 1.20 -8.16 -10.11
CA ARG A 65 -0.05 -7.71 -10.76
C ARG A 65 0.19 -6.80 -11.94
N LEU A 66 1.18 -5.91 -11.86
CA LEU A 66 1.54 -4.96 -12.91
C LEU A 66 2.45 -5.58 -13.97
N ASN A 67 3.27 -6.56 -13.60
CA ASN A 67 4.22 -7.25 -14.47
C ASN A 67 3.97 -8.77 -14.47
N PRO A 68 2.79 -9.26 -14.91
CA PRO A 68 2.57 -10.70 -15.04
C PRO A 68 3.46 -11.26 -16.17
N ASP A 69 4.10 -12.41 -15.92
CA ASP A 69 4.85 -13.18 -16.92
C ASP A 69 4.02 -13.54 -18.16
#